data_AF-A0A962IRL3-F1
#
_entry.id   AF-A0A962IRL3-F1
#
_cell.length_a   1.000
_cell.length_b   1.000
_cell.length_c   1.000
_cell.angle_alpha   90.00
_cell.angle_beta   90.00
_cell.angle_gamma   90.00
#
_symmetry.space_group_name_H-M   'P 1'
#
loop_
_entity.id
_entity.type
_entity.pdbx_description
1 polymer ?
#
loop_
_entity_poly.entity_id
_entity_poly.type
_entity_poly.pdbx_seq_one_letter_code
_entity_poly.pdbx_strand_id
1 'polypeptide(L)'
;MTIEEMGSLGEFFGSIAVFVTLLYLVAEIRLTRKATMAQIYQQRSDAASSSRSQIGASPAQALAVVKFRNLFHDQGIDAAVAGVSETDLAQVGFYFSAQIHRIDNIHYQYHAGLVDDELFEATVVHGIRQNAAIWSYFHLLESHRSSFVADIRRILDGEEPARRKRA
;
A
#
# COMPACT_ATOMS: atom_id res chain seq x y z
N MET A 1 -29.88 -48.42 -30.01
CA MET A 1 -29.70 -47.00 -29.72
C MET A 1 -30.89 -46.24 -30.23
N THR A 2 -31.83 -45.93 -29.32
CA THR A 2 -32.92 -45.00 -29.60
C THR A 2 -32.38 -43.57 -29.59
N ILE A 3 -33.10 -42.64 -30.22
CA ILE A 3 -32.75 -41.21 -30.22
C ILE A 3 -32.67 -40.66 -28.79
N GLU A 4 -33.49 -41.19 -27.87
CA GLU A 4 -33.43 -40.84 -26.44
C GLU A 4 -32.13 -41.30 -25.76
N GLU A 5 -31.64 -42.50 -26.05
CA GLU A 5 -30.36 -43.00 -25.51
C GLU A 5 -29.16 -42.18 -26.02
N MET A 6 -29.22 -41.68 -27.26
CA MET A 6 -28.21 -40.76 -27.79
C MET A 6 -28.30 -39.36 -27.17
N GLY A 7 -29.52 -38.88 -26.91
CA GLY A 7 -29.77 -37.61 -26.23
C GLY A 7 -29.22 -37.60 -24.80
N SER A 8 -29.50 -38.65 -24.01
CA SER A 8 -28.99 -38.77 -22.64
C SER A 8 -27.47 -38.88 -22.58
N LEU A 9 -26.84 -39.51 -23.58
CA LEU A 9 -25.38 -39.58 -23.68
C LEU A 9 -24.78 -38.18 -23.96
N GLY A 10 -25.43 -37.40 -24.82
CA GLY A 10 -25.06 -36.01 -25.10
C GLY A 10 -25.17 -35.11 -23.87
N GLU A 11 -26.24 -35.26 -23.08
CA GLU A 11 -26.41 -34.54 -21.81
C GLU A 11 -25.32 -34.92 -20.78
N PHE A 12 -24.99 -36.21 -20.69
CA PHE A 12 -23.93 -36.68 -19.80
C PHE A 12 -22.57 -36.05 -20.17
N PHE A 13 -22.16 -36.13 -21.44
CA PHE A 13 -20.90 -35.52 -21.89
C PHE A 13 -20.92 -33.99 -21.80
N GLY A 14 -22.06 -33.35 -22.06
CA GLY A 14 -22.25 -31.91 -21.89
C GLY A 14 -22.05 -31.47 -20.44
N SER A 15 -22.62 -32.21 -19.48
CA SER A 15 -22.47 -31.90 -18.05
C SER A 15 -21.02 -32.09 -17.57
N ILE A 16 -20.32 -33.11 -18.06
CA ILE A 16 -18.88 -33.33 -17.79
C ILE A 16 -18.06 -32.19 -18.38
N ALA A 17 -18.33 -31.77 -19.61
CA ALA A 17 -17.61 -30.68 -20.25
C ALA A 17 -17.74 -29.39 -19.43
N VAL A 18 -18.96 -29.03 -19.00
CA VAL A 18 -19.21 -27.85 -18.14
C VAL A 18 -18.45 -27.97 -16.83
N PHE A 19 -18.47 -29.15 -16.18
CA PHE A 19 -17.74 -29.36 -14.93
C PHE A 19 -16.22 -29.18 -15.09
N VAL A 20 -15.64 -29.74 -16.17
CA VAL A 20 -14.22 -29.57 -16.49
C VAL A 20 -13.89 -28.10 -16.76
N THR A 21 -14.75 -27.38 -17.48
CA THR A 21 -14.57 -25.94 -17.72
C THR A 21 -14.59 -25.13 -16.42
N LEU A 22 -15.47 -25.45 -15.47
CA LEU A 22 -15.50 -24.79 -14.16
C LEU A 22 -14.23 -25.06 -13.36
N LEU A 23 -13.73 -26.29 -13.35
CA LEU A 23 -12.46 -26.62 -12.70
C LEU A 23 -11.28 -25.85 -13.32
N TYR A 24 -11.26 -25.76 -14.66
CA TYR A 24 -10.27 -24.97 -15.39
C TYR A 24 -10.32 -23.49 -15.01
N LEU A 25 -11.51 -22.88 -15.02
CA LEU A 25 -11.70 -21.47 -14.61
C LEU A 25 -11.22 -21.21 -13.18
N VAL A 26 -11.52 -22.12 -12.24
CA VAL A 26 -11.04 -21.99 -10.85
C VAL A 26 -9.51 -22.05 -10.79
N ALA A 27 -8.88 -22.96 -11.54
CA ALA A 27 -7.42 -23.05 -11.62
C ALA A 27 -6.81 -21.78 -12.24
N GLU A 28 -7.39 -21.29 -13.32
CA GLU A 28 -6.97 -20.06 -14.01
C GLU A 28 -7.05 -18.85 -13.08
N ILE A 29 -8.17 -18.66 -12.36
CA ILE A 29 -8.33 -17.55 -11.40
C ILE A 29 -7.25 -17.60 -10.32
N ARG A 30 -6.90 -18.79 -9.80
CA ARG A 30 -5.84 -18.95 -8.80
C ARG A 30 -4.46 -18.57 -9.35
N LEU A 31 -4.15 -18.99 -10.58
CA LEU A 31 -2.89 -18.67 -11.25
C LEU A 31 -2.78 -17.17 -11.53
N THR A 32 -3.83 -16.58 -12.11
CA THR A 32 -3.91 -15.14 -12.40
C THR A 32 -3.76 -14.34 -11.11
N ARG A 33 -4.44 -14.71 -10.03
CA ARG A 33 -4.28 -14.05 -8.73
C ARG A 33 -2.83 -14.09 -8.24
N LYS A 34 -2.16 -15.25 -8.33
CA LYS A 34 -0.75 -15.37 -7.91
C LYS A 34 0.18 -14.50 -8.76
N ALA A 35 0.00 -14.49 -10.08
CA ALA A 35 0.76 -13.64 -10.99
C ALA A 35 0.55 -12.14 -10.70
N THR A 36 -0.71 -11.72 -10.51
CA THR A 36 -1.04 -10.34 -10.14
C THR A 36 -0.39 -9.93 -8.82
N MET A 37 -0.42 -10.79 -7.78
CA MET A 37 0.24 -10.48 -6.50
C MET A 37 1.76 -10.31 -6.64
N ALA A 38 2.40 -11.18 -7.43
CA ALA A 38 3.83 -11.08 -7.71
C ALA A 38 4.17 -9.79 -8.46
N GLN A 39 3.36 -9.41 -9.46
CA GLN A 39 3.53 -8.17 -10.21
C GLN A 39 3.34 -6.94 -9.32
N ILE A 40 2.33 -6.92 -8.44
CA ILE A 40 2.12 -5.84 -7.48
C ILE A 40 3.34 -5.74 -6.55
N TYR A 41 3.84 -6.87 -6.04
CA TYR A 41 5.04 -6.89 -5.20
C TYR A 41 6.24 -6.27 -5.93
N GLN A 42 6.48 -6.69 -7.18
CA GLN A 42 7.56 -6.16 -8.01
C GLN A 42 7.42 -4.66 -8.23
N GLN A 43 6.23 -4.19 -8.65
CA GLN A 43 5.96 -2.76 -8.85
C GLN A 43 6.19 -1.92 -7.59
N ARG A 44 5.82 -2.44 -6.41
CA ARG A 44 6.11 -1.76 -5.13
C ARG A 44 7.61 -1.69 -4.85
N SER A 45 8.33 -2.79 -5.08
CA SER A 45 9.78 -2.84 -4.92
C SER A 45 10.48 -1.84 -5.86
N ASP A 46 10.06 -1.81 -7.13
CA ASP A 46 10.60 -0.90 -8.13
C ASP A 46 10.29 0.56 -7.80
N ALA A 47 9.06 0.85 -7.35
CA ALA A 47 8.68 2.20 -6.92
C ALA A 47 9.49 2.66 -5.69
N ALA A 48 9.69 1.77 -4.70
CA ALA A 48 10.51 2.07 -3.53
C ALA A 48 11.99 2.26 -3.90
N SER A 49 12.53 1.43 -4.80
CA SER A 49 13.89 1.54 -5.31
C SER A 49 14.08 2.85 -6.08
N SER A 50 13.20 3.15 -7.04
CA SER A 50 13.23 4.38 -7.84
C SER A 50 13.16 5.63 -6.96
N SER A 51 12.25 5.67 -5.99
CA SER A 51 12.14 6.79 -5.05
C SER A 51 13.43 6.98 -4.23
N ARG A 52 14.03 5.90 -3.73
CA ARG A 52 15.29 5.95 -2.98
C ARG A 52 16.45 6.39 -3.86
N SER A 53 16.53 5.91 -5.10
CA SER A 53 17.56 6.30 -6.06
C SER A 53 17.47 7.79 -6.42
N GLN A 54 16.26 8.32 -6.59
CA GLN A 54 16.06 9.75 -6.86
C GLN A 54 16.54 10.64 -5.71
N ILE A 55 16.24 10.27 -4.47
CA ILE A 55 16.73 11.00 -3.28
C ILE A 55 18.24 10.84 -3.14
N GLY A 56 18.76 9.62 -3.36
CA GLY A 56 20.19 9.32 -3.30
C GLY A 56 21.01 10.05 -4.36
N ALA A 57 20.40 10.39 -5.50
CA ALA A 57 21.03 11.18 -6.55
C ALA A 57 21.25 12.66 -6.15
N SER A 58 20.61 13.14 -5.09
CA SER A 58 20.79 14.48 -4.53
C SER A 58 21.26 14.42 -3.07
N PRO A 59 22.57 14.42 -2.81
CA PRO A 59 23.11 14.36 -1.45
C PRO A 59 22.58 15.45 -0.53
N ALA A 60 22.35 16.66 -1.06
CA ALA A 60 21.77 17.78 -0.32
C ALA A 60 20.33 17.47 0.13
N GLN A 61 19.50 16.95 -0.77
CA GLN A 61 18.11 16.57 -0.44
C GLN A 61 18.06 15.42 0.55
N ALA A 62 18.87 14.37 0.35
CA ALA A 62 18.97 13.26 1.28
C ALA A 62 19.36 13.73 2.68
N LEU A 63 20.35 14.63 2.78
CA LEU A 63 20.78 15.20 4.05
C LEU A 63 19.71 16.09 4.69
N ALA A 64 19.01 16.91 3.91
CA ALA A 64 17.93 17.76 4.40
C ALA A 64 16.79 16.94 5.02
N VAL A 65 16.36 15.87 4.34
CA VAL A 65 15.31 14.96 4.83
C VAL A 65 15.73 14.26 6.12
N VAL A 66 16.97 13.74 6.17
CA VAL A 66 17.48 13.04 7.36
C VAL A 66 17.62 14.00 8.54
N LYS A 67 18.21 15.18 8.33
CA LYS A 67 18.35 16.21 9.38
C LYS A 67 16.99 16.65 9.91
N PHE A 68 16.06 16.99 9.01
CA PHE A 68 14.71 17.40 9.39
C PHE A 68 14.03 16.31 10.23
N ARG A 69 14.05 15.05 9.76
CA ARG A 69 13.43 13.93 10.48
C ARG A 69 14.04 13.73 11.87
N ASN A 70 15.36 13.71 11.98
CA ASN A 70 16.03 13.48 13.26
C ASN A 70 15.74 14.63 14.24
N LEU A 71 15.90 15.88 13.79
CA LEU A 71 15.58 17.05 14.63
C LEU A 71 14.12 17.06 15.06
N PHE A 72 13.20 16.71 14.16
CA PHE A 72 11.77 16.63 14.47
C PHE A 72 11.49 15.61 15.57
N HIS A 73 12.08 14.42 15.49
CA HIS A 73 11.88 13.37 16.49
C HIS A 73 12.56 13.67 17.83
N ASP A 74 13.76 14.22 17.79
CA ASP A 74 14.58 14.41 18.99
C ASP A 74 14.20 15.70 19.75
N GLN A 75 13.80 16.75 19.02
CA GLN A 75 13.68 18.12 19.55
C GLN A 75 12.38 18.83 19.14
N GLY A 76 11.53 18.19 18.34
CA GLY A 76 10.27 18.75 17.89
C GLY A 76 10.39 19.66 16.66
N ILE A 77 9.25 20.21 16.25
CA ILE A 77 9.12 20.92 14.97
C ILE A 77 9.96 22.21 14.91
N ASP A 78 10.01 22.99 15.98
CA ASP A 78 10.73 24.27 16.01
C ASP A 78 12.22 24.08 15.72
N ALA A 79 12.83 23.04 16.29
CA ALA A 79 14.22 22.69 16.02
C ALA A 79 14.41 22.15 14.60
N ALA A 80 13.43 21.40 14.07
CA ALA A 80 13.50 20.83 12.72
C ALA A 80 13.45 21.87 11.61
N VAL A 81 12.80 23.02 11.86
CA VAL A 81 12.66 24.10 10.88
C VAL A 81 13.66 25.24 11.09
N ALA A 82 14.28 25.32 12.28
CA ALA A 82 15.23 26.37 12.61
C ALA A 82 16.42 26.39 11.63
N GLY A 83 16.55 27.51 10.91
CA GLY A 83 17.65 27.72 9.96
C GLY A 83 17.58 26.88 8.69
N VAL A 84 16.44 26.21 8.42
CA VAL A 84 16.18 25.53 7.15
C VAL A 84 15.65 26.55 6.14
N SER A 85 16.22 26.57 4.93
CA SER A 85 15.73 27.46 3.88
C SER A 85 14.32 27.07 3.44
N GLU A 86 13.52 28.02 2.94
CA GLU A 86 12.17 27.72 2.42
C GLU A 86 12.21 26.68 1.30
N THR A 87 13.22 26.75 0.43
CA THR A 87 13.43 25.78 -0.65
C THR A 87 13.70 24.38 -0.12
N ASP A 88 14.57 24.24 0.89
CA ASP A 88 14.84 22.93 1.50
C ASP A 88 13.60 22.39 2.20
N LEU A 89 12.87 23.25 2.91
CA LEU A 89 11.63 22.88 3.58
C LEU A 89 10.56 22.41 2.59
N ALA A 90 10.44 23.06 1.43
CA ALA A 90 9.55 22.63 0.36
C ALA A 90 9.96 21.26 -0.21
N GLN A 91 11.26 21.03 -0.44
CA GLN A 91 11.76 19.73 -0.90
C GLN A 91 11.49 18.60 0.11
N VAL A 92 11.67 18.89 1.39
CA VAL A 92 11.32 17.99 2.49
C VAL A 92 9.81 17.71 2.47
N GLY A 93 8.98 18.74 2.28
CA GLY A 93 7.53 18.60 2.13
C GLY A 93 7.13 17.69 0.97
N PHE A 94 7.74 17.85 -0.21
CA PHE A 94 7.50 16.95 -1.36
C PHE A 94 7.88 15.51 -1.07
N TYR A 95 8.98 15.28 -0.36
CA TYR A 95 9.38 13.95 0.06
C TYR A 95 8.33 13.29 0.98
N PHE A 96 7.87 14.02 2.01
CA PHE A 96 6.85 13.50 2.92
C PHE A 96 5.48 13.34 2.25
N SER A 97 5.15 14.21 1.30
CA SER A 97 3.97 14.08 0.44
C SER A 97 4.02 12.78 -0.39
N ALA A 98 5.15 12.47 -1.03
CA ALA A 98 5.31 11.19 -1.73
C ALA A 98 5.20 9.98 -0.80
N GLN A 99 5.74 10.08 0.43
CA GLN A 99 5.65 8.99 1.42
C GLN A 99 4.23 8.73 1.90
N ILE A 100 3.44 9.76 2.22
CA ILE A 100 2.07 9.56 2.68
C ILE A 100 1.21 8.94 1.56
N HIS A 101 1.38 9.35 0.30
CA HIS A 101 0.70 8.72 -0.84
C HIS A 101 1.04 7.24 -0.98
N ARG A 102 2.31 6.88 -0.81
CA ARG A 102 2.76 5.48 -0.84
C ARG A 102 2.12 4.68 0.30
N ILE A 103 2.09 5.23 1.51
CA ILE A 103 1.54 4.55 2.70
C ILE A 103 0.01 4.40 2.58
N ASP A 104 -0.68 5.47 2.16
CA ASP A 104 -2.11 5.44 1.86
C ASP A 104 -2.39 4.35 0.81
N ASN A 105 -1.63 4.29 -0.29
CA ASN A 105 -1.79 3.25 -1.30
C ASN A 105 -1.62 1.82 -0.74
N ILE A 106 -0.65 1.57 0.13
CA ILE A 106 -0.47 0.25 0.76
C ILE A 106 -1.63 -0.06 1.73
N HIS A 107 -2.11 0.94 2.48
CA HIS A 107 -3.30 0.82 3.30
C HIS A 107 -4.52 0.38 2.48
N TYR A 108 -4.71 0.96 1.29
CA TYR A 108 -5.75 0.51 0.35
C TYR A 108 -5.63 -0.97 0.00
N GLN A 109 -4.43 -1.36 -0.42
CA GLN A 109 -4.16 -2.69 -0.93
C GLN A 109 -4.35 -3.75 0.16
N TYR A 110 -4.06 -3.40 1.42
CA TYR A 110 -4.35 -4.25 2.57
C TYR A 110 -5.83 -4.54 2.72
N HIS A 111 -6.66 -3.50 2.71
CA HIS A 111 -8.11 -3.64 2.79
C HIS A 111 -8.73 -4.36 1.58
N ALA A 112 -8.08 -4.28 0.42
CA ALA A 112 -8.42 -5.04 -0.78
C ALA A 112 -7.90 -6.50 -0.78
N GLY A 113 -7.17 -6.93 0.26
CA GLY A 113 -6.64 -8.30 0.36
C GLY A 113 -5.42 -8.59 -0.52
N LEU A 114 -4.72 -7.54 -0.98
CA LEU A 114 -3.52 -7.59 -1.83
C LEU A 114 -2.20 -7.42 -1.03
N VAL A 115 -2.31 -7.10 0.26
CA VAL A 115 -1.21 -6.97 1.22
C VAL A 115 -1.55 -7.82 2.44
N ASP A 116 -0.57 -8.53 2.98
CA ASP A 116 -0.70 -9.31 4.21
C ASP A 116 -0.57 -8.44 5.46
N ASP A 117 -0.86 -9.05 6.62
CA ASP A 117 -0.82 -8.34 7.90
C ASP A 117 0.61 -7.88 8.25
N GLU A 118 1.63 -8.69 7.93
CA GLU A 118 3.03 -8.38 8.22
C GLU A 118 3.51 -7.12 7.50
N LEU A 119 3.30 -7.02 6.19
CA LEU A 119 3.69 -5.86 5.41
C LEU A 119 2.88 -4.62 5.78
N PHE A 120 1.60 -4.80 6.13
CA PHE A 120 0.75 -3.72 6.64
C PHE A 120 1.29 -3.15 7.95
N GLU A 121 1.61 -3.99 8.94
CA GLU A 121 2.22 -3.55 10.20
C GLU A 121 3.57 -2.85 9.97
N ALA A 122 4.46 -3.50 9.21
CA ALA A 122 5.82 -3.02 8.99
C ALA A 122 5.88 -1.71 8.19
N THR A 123 4.90 -1.46 7.31
CA THR A 123 4.92 -0.28 6.43
C THR A 123 3.92 0.79 6.84
N VAL A 124 2.65 0.41 7.04
CA VAL A 124 1.57 1.37 7.27
C VAL A 124 1.56 1.79 8.74
N VAL A 125 1.44 0.84 9.66
CA VAL A 125 1.36 1.17 11.10
C VAL A 125 2.64 1.84 11.58
N HIS A 126 3.80 1.25 11.25
CA HIS A 126 5.08 1.86 11.56
C HIS A 126 5.27 3.22 10.88
N GLY A 127 4.91 3.34 9.60
CA GLY A 127 5.02 4.59 8.86
C GLY A 127 4.15 5.73 9.43
N ILE A 128 2.92 5.41 9.86
CA ILE A 128 2.02 6.35 10.53
C ILE A 128 2.65 6.82 11.86
N ARG A 129 3.08 5.88 12.72
CA ARG A 129 3.70 6.22 14.01
C ARG A 129 4.91 7.14 13.88
N GLN A 130 5.71 6.95 12.83
CA GLN A 130 6.90 7.77 12.60
C GLN A 130 6.57 9.14 12.00
N ASN A 131 5.58 9.24 11.11
CA ASN A 131 5.48 10.41 10.24
C ASN A 131 4.19 11.21 10.39
N ALA A 132 3.19 10.74 11.14
CA ALA A 132 1.88 11.41 11.21
C ALA A 132 1.97 12.86 11.70
N ALA A 133 2.81 13.15 12.69
CA ALA A 133 3.01 14.50 13.18
C ALA A 133 3.70 15.41 12.13
N ILE A 134 4.63 14.86 11.35
CA ILE A 134 5.26 15.56 10.22
C ILE A 134 4.22 15.84 9.12
N TRP A 135 3.37 14.86 8.80
CA TRP A 135 2.31 15.04 7.81
C TRP A 135 1.29 16.09 8.24
N SER A 136 0.96 16.13 9.53
CA SER A 136 0.11 17.18 10.10
C SER A 136 0.75 18.56 9.95
N TYR A 137 2.05 18.69 10.21
CA TYR A 137 2.78 19.94 10.04
C TYR A 137 2.73 20.46 8.60
N PHE A 138 2.90 19.58 7.61
CA PHE A 138 2.83 19.93 6.20
C PHE A 138 1.39 19.99 5.64
N HIS A 139 0.36 19.91 6.49
CA HIS A 139 -1.05 19.90 6.07
C HIS A 139 -1.40 18.80 5.04
N LEU A 140 -0.71 17.65 5.11
CA LEU A 140 -0.84 16.61 4.10
C LEU A 140 -2.06 15.70 4.32
N LEU A 141 -2.69 15.72 5.51
CA LEU A 141 -3.74 14.75 5.86
C LEU A 141 -5.07 14.99 5.14
N GLU A 142 -5.34 16.21 4.68
CA GLU A 142 -6.66 16.64 4.21
C GLU A 142 -7.04 16.08 2.83
N SER A 143 -6.05 15.73 2.01
CA SER A 143 -6.25 15.22 0.64
C SER A 143 -6.37 13.70 0.56
N HIS A 144 -6.27 12.99 1.68
CA HIS A 144 -6.30 11.52 1.71
C HIS A 144 -7.67 10.95 2.05
N ARG A 145 -7.82 9.65 1.79
CA ARG A 145 -9.08 8.94 1.99
C ARG A 145 -9.46 8.92 3.46
N SER A 146 -10.75 9.14 3.72
CA SER A 146 -11.31 9.20 5.07
C SER A 146 -11.01 7.95 5.90
N SER A 147 -11.00 6.76 5.28
CA SER A 147 -10.63 5.50 5.94
C SER A 147 -9.18 5.48 6.42
N PHE A 148 -8.26 6.03 5.64
CA PHE A 148 -6.84 6.11 6.00
C PHE A 148 -6.63 7.14 7.09
N VAL A 149 -7.22 8.33 6.96
CA VAL A 149 -7.17 9.38 8.00
C VAL A 149 -7.78 8.90 9.32
N ALA A 150 -8.87 8.12 9.28
CA ALA A 150 -9.45 7.52 10.46
C ALA A 150 -8.49 6.54 11.15
N ASP A 151 -7.79 5.69 10.39
CA ASP A 151 -6.80 4.77 10.96
C ASP A 151 -5.54 5.49 11.49
N ILE A 152 -5.14 6.61 10.89
CA ILE A 152 -4.10 7.47 11.49
C ILE A 152 -4.50 7.88 12.89
N ARG A 153 -5.73 8.38 13.08
CA ARG A 153 -6.24 8.80 14.40
C ARG A 153 -6.25 7.64 15.38
N ARG A 154 -6.83 6.49 15.01
CA ARG A 154 -6.84 5.27 15.84
C ARG A 154 -5.44 4.90 16.32
N ILE A 155 -4.48 4.81 15.40
CA ILE A 155 -3.11 4.41 15.72
C ILE A 155 -2.44 5.41 16.68
N LEU A 156 -2.69 6.72 16.51
CA LEU A 156 -2.17 7.76 17.38
C LEU A 156 -2.82 7.76 18.77
N ASP A 157 -4.09 7.37 18.84
CA ASP A 157 -4.84 7.22 20.09
C ASP A 157 -4.51 5.89 20.82
N GLY A 158 -3.60 5.07 20.26
CA GLY A 158 -3.21 3.78 20.81
C GLY A 158 -4.18 2.65 20.50
N GLU A 159 -5.16 2.88 19.63
CA GLU A 159 -6.12 1.89 19.16
C GLU A 159 -5.54 1.06 18.00
N GLU A 160 -6.11 -0.13 17.82
CA GLU A 160 -5.82 -0.99 16.67
C GLU A 160 -6.39 -0.38 15.36
N PRO A 161 -5.63 -0.41 14.26
CA PRO A 161 -6.16 0.00 12.96
C PRO A 161 -7.27 -0.94 12.48
N ALA A 162 -8.14 -0.45 11.59
CA ALA A 162 -9.15 -1.31 10.98
C ALA A 162 -8.49 -2.49 10.28
N ARG A 163 -8.91 -3.71 10.64
CA ARG A 163 -8.46 -4.94 10.00
C ARG A 163 -9.33 -5.22 8.77
N ARG A 164 -8.72 -5.81 7.74
CA ARG A 164 -9.47 -6.30 6.58
C ARG A 164 -10.49 -7.36 7.02
N LYS A 165 -11.70 -7.32 6.47
CA LYS A 165 -12.66 -8.40 6.67
C LYS A 165 -12.12 -9.65 5.96
N ARG A 166 -11.89 -10.74 6.69
CA ARG A 166 -11.54 -12.03 6.07
C ARG A 166 -12.77 -12.47 5.26
N ALA A 167 -12.62 -12.53 3.94
CA ALA A 167 -13.60 -13.11 3.02
C ALA A 167 -13.53 -14.63 3.06
#